data_AF-A0A919XNF3-F1
#
_entry.id   AF-A0A919XNF3-F1
#
_cell.length_a   1.000
_cell.length_b   1.000
_cell.length_c   1.000
_cell.angle_alpha   90.00
_cell.angle_beta   90.00
_cell.angle_gamma   90.00
#
_symmetry.space_group_name_H-M   'P 1'
#
loop_
_entity.id
_entity.type
_entity.pdbx_description
1 polymer ?
#
loop_
_entity_poly.entity_id
_entity_poly.type
_entity_poly.pdbx_seq_one_letter_code
_entity_poly.pdbx_strand_id
1 'polypeptide(L)'
;MKKQEIFERLLRLPAEIASAEDAVLEAHGQLVQAKEALQRKEDDVLLGNGIDGKNAEIRAAQMRQHTELEREDLSEAEMKLKNAAVRLGKLKDELRALQAAASLLQGVA
;
A
#
# COMPACT_ATOMS: atom_id res chain seq x y z
N MET A 1 26.03 -0.31 17.37
CA MET A 1 25.32 0.96 17.62
C MET A 1 25.78 1.50 18.96
N LYS A 2 26.33 2.72 19.01
CA LYS A 2 26.70 3.40 20.28
C LYS A 2 25.43 3.95 20.96
N LYS A 3 25.48 4.20 22.27
CA LYS A 3 24.36 4.78 23.04
C LYS A 3 23.83 6.08 22.43
N GLN A 4 24.75 6.92 21.92
CA GLN A 4 24.43 8.17 21.22
C GLN A 4 23.62 7.92 19.93
N GLU A 5 24.03 6.93 19.14
CA GLU A 5 23.36 6.57 17.88
C GLU A 5 21.95 6.04 18.13
N ILE A 6 21.75 5.24 19.19
CA ILE A 6 20.42 4.74 19.60
C ILE A 6 19.50 5.92 19.94
N PHE A 7 20.01 6.89 20.70
CA PHE A 7 19.25 8.07 21.08
C PHE A 7 18.87 8.93 19.87
N GLU A 8 19.82 9.20 18.98
CA GLU A 8 19.56 9.95 17.74
C GLU A 8 18.54 9.25 16.83
N ARG A 9 18.61 7.92 16.73
CA ARG A 9 17.65 7.14 15.93
C ARG A 9 16.26 7.17 16.55
N LEU A 10 16.15 7.00 17.87
CA LEU A 10 14.87 7.08 18.61
C LEU A 10 14.20 8.45 18.46
N LEU A 11 14.97 9.54 18.36
CA LEU A 11 14.41 10.88 18.12
C LEU A 11 13.88 11.08 16.69
N ARG A 12 14.49 10.43 15.70
CA ARG A 12 14.08 10.56 14.28
C ARG A 12 12.91 9.65 13.90
N LEU A 13 12.82 8.48 14.52
CA LEU A 13 11.82 7.46 14.19
C LEU A 13 10.37 7.96 14.21
N PRO A 14 9.91 8.79 15.17
CA PRO A 14 8.54 9.30 15.16
C PRO A 14 8.18 10.08 13.89
N ALA A 15 9.08 10.92 13.40
CA ALA A 15 8.87 11.68 12.16
C ALA A 15 8.86 10.77 10.93
N GLU A 16 9.74 9.77 10.89
CA GLU A 16 9.76 8.76 9.81
C GLU A 16 8.51 7.88 9.83
N ILE A 17 8.00 7.52 11.01
CA ILE A 17 6.76 6.78 11.18
C ILE A 17 5.57 7.61 10.70
N ALA A 18 5.47 8.89 11.10
CA ALA A 18 4.41 9.77 10.65
C ALA A 18 4.39 9.89 9.11
N SER A 19 5.55 10.11 8.50
CA SER A 19 5.68 10.16 7.04
C SER A 19 5.28 8.82 6.38
N ALA A 20 5.60 7.68 7.00
CA ALA A 20 5.19 6.38 6.49
C ALA A 20 3.67 6.12 6.68
N GLU A 21 3.05 6.66 7.72
CA GLU A 21 1.60 6.62 7.93
C GLU A 21 0.87 7.45 6.87
N ASP A 22 1.35 8.65 6.57
CA ASP A 22 0.84 9.48 5.48
C ASP A 22 0.94 8.77 4.13
N ALA A 23 2.07 8.11 3.85
CA ALA A 23 2.26 7.33 2.62
C ALA A 23 1.28 6.13 2.52
N VAL A 24 0.93 5.50 3.64
CA VAL A 24 -0.09 4.44 3.66
C VAL A 24 -1.48 5.01 3.35
N LEU A 25 -1.83 6.15 3.93
CA LEU A 25 -3.10 6.82 3.67
C LEU A 25 -3.21 7.25 2.20
N GLU A 26 -2.15 7.81 1.64
CA GLU A 26 -2.10 8.21 0.22
C GLU A 26 -2.25 6.98 -0.69
N ALA A 27 -1.48 5.92 -0.45
CA ALA A 27 -1.56 4.70 -1.25
C ALA A 27 -2.95 4.02 -1.14
N HIS A 28 -3.60 4.10 0.02
CA HIS A 28 -4.96 3.64 0.18
C HIS A 28 -5.94 4.49 -0.65
N GLY A 29 -5.77 5.81 -0.66
CA GLY A 29 -6.54 6.71 -1.51
C GLY A 29 -6.41 6.37 -3.00
N GLN A 30 -5.18 6.12 -3.47
CA GLN A 30 -4.90 5.69 -4.84
C GLN A 30 -5.57 4.35 -5.16
N LEU A 31 -5.56 3.40 -4.23
CA LEU A 31 -6.22 2.11 -4.39
C LEU A 31 -7.74 2.25 -4.56
N VAL A 32 -8.37 3.11 -3.76
CA VAL A 32 -9.81 3.38 -3.87
C VAL A 32 -10.12 3.99 -5.24
N GLN A 33 -9.34 4.98 -5.67
CA GLN A 33 -9.52 5.62 -6.98
C GLN A 33 -9.35 4.63 -8.14
N ALA A 34 -8.36 3.74 -8.08
CA ALA A 34 -8.14 2.72 -9.11
C ALA A 34 -9.31 1.72 -9.18
N LYS A 35 -9.86 1.32 -8.03
CA LYS A 35 -11.07 0.47 -7.98
C LYS A 35 -12.28 1.16 -8.60
N GLU A 36 -12.48 2.44 -8.30
CA GLU A 36 -13.57 3.23 -8.88
C GLU A 36 -13.38 3.47 -10.38
N ALA A 37 -12.14 3.64 -10.85
CA ALA A 37 -11.84 3.75 -12.27
C ALA A 37 -12.14 2.44 -13.02
N LEU A 38 -11.69 1.30 -12.47
CA LEU A 38 -11.99 -0.01 -13.03
C LEU A 38 -13.50 -0.26 -13.09
N GLN A 39 -14.23 0.00 -12.01
CA GLN A 39 -15.68 -0.18 -11.98
C GLN A 39 -16.38 0.68 -13.04
N ARG A 40 -16.01 1.97 -13.16
CA ARG A 40 -16.58 2.86 -14.19
C ARG A 40 -16.30 2.34 -15.59
N LYS A 41 -15.09 1.83 -15.85
CA LYS A 41 -14.75 1.24 -17.14
C LYS A 41 -15.57 -0.01 -17.44
N GLU A 42 -15.74 -0.89 -16.45
CA GLU A 42 -16.57 -2.09 -16.58
C GLU A 42 -18.02 -1.72 -16.90
N ASP A 43 -18.57 -0.70 -16.23
CA ASP A 43 -19.93 -0.19 -16.48
C ASP A 43 -20.07 0.39 -17.90
N ASP A 44 -19.09 1.20 -18.34
CA ASP A 44 -19.06 1.76 -19.69
C ASP A 44 -19.04 0.68 -20.77
N VAL A 45 -18.26 -0.38 -20.56
CA VAL A 45 -18.14 -1.51 -21.49
C VAL A 45 -19.45 -2.30 -21.56
N LEU A 46 -20.11 -2.50 -20.41
CA LEU A 46 -21.41 -3.20 -20.34
C LEU A 46 -22.53 -2.40 -21.03
N LEU A 47 -22.57 -1.08 -20.81
CA LEU A 47 -23.61 -0.21 -21.36
C LEU A 47 -23.37 0.15 -22.84
N GLY A 48 -22.11 0.17 -23.28
CA GLY A 48 -21.70 0.57 -24.62
C GLY A 48 -21.79 -0.50 -25.70
N ASN A 49 -22.39 -1.67 -25.43
CA ASN A 49 -22.37 -2.86 -26.32
C ASN A 49 -20.94 -3.33 -26.67
N GLY A 50 -19.94 -3.10 -25.81
CA GLY A 50 -18.56 -3.54 -26.03
C GLY A 50 -18.34 -5.04 -25.89
N ILE A 51 -19.38 -5.79 -25.51
CA ILE A 51 -19.33 -7.22 -25.24
C ILE A 51 -20.43 -7.91 -26.06
N ASP A 52 -20.02 -8.72 -27.04
CA ASP A 52 -20.90 -9.52 -27.91
C ASP A 52 -20.77 -11.04 -27.66
N GLY A 53 -19.99 -11.43 -26.65
CA GLY A 53 -19.69 -12.82 -26.33
C GLY A 53 -20.95 -13.68 -26.12
N LYS A 54 -21.06 -14.74 -26.92
CA LYS A 54 -22.21 -15.67 -26.91
C LYS A 54 -22.31 -16.52 -25.64
N ASN A 55 -21.22 -16.66 -24.88
CA ASN A 55 -21.19 -17.37 -23.59
C ASN A 55 -20.48 -16.53 -22.52
N ALA A 56 -20.59 -16.95 -21.26
CA ALA A 56 -20.04 -16.20 -20.13
C ALA A 56 -18.50 -16.06 -20.16
N GLU A 57 -17.79 -17.07 -20.65
CA GLU A 57 -16.32 -17.07 -20.73
C GLU A 57 -15.80 -16.04 -21.74
N ILE A 58 -16.42 -15.96 -22.93
CA ILE A 58 -16.06 -14.98 -23.96
C ILE A 58 -16.34 -13.57 -23.45
N ARG A 59 -17.49 -13.35 -22.79
CA ARG A 59 -17.79 -12.03 -22.19
C ARG A 59 -16.79 -11.63 -21.11
N ALA A 60 -16.36 -12.57 -20.28
CA ALA A 60 -15.35 -12.32 -19.25
C ALA A 60 -13.95 -12.07 -19.84
N ALA A 61 -13.61 -12.71 -20.96
CA ALA A 61 -12.37 -12.44 -21.68
C ALA A 61 -12.38 -11.05 -22.33
N GLN A 62 -13.49 -10.70 -23.00
CA GLN A 62 -13.68 -9.38 -23.61
C GLN A 62 -13.65 -8.27 -22.55
N MET A 63 -14.33 -8.46 -21.41
CA MET A 63 -14.27 -7.51 -20.31
C MET A 63 -12.82 -7.26 -19.87
N ARG A 64 -12.06 -8.34 -19.62
CA ARG A 64 -10.65 -8.22 -19.24
C ARG A 64 -9.81 -7.48 -20.28
N GLN A 65 -10.06 -7.72 -21.56
CA GLN A 65 -9.36 -7.02 -22.64
C GLN A 65 -9.70 -5.52 -22.67
N HIS A 66 -10.95 -5.15 -22.38
CA HIS A 66 -11.37 -3.74 -22.36
C HIS A 66 -10.96 -2.98 -21.10
N THR A 67 -10.54 -3.69 -20.06
CA THR A 67 -10.16 -3.12 -18.75
C THR A 67 -8.71 -3.44 -18.38
N GLU A 68 -7.85 -3.78 -19.35
CA GLU A 68 -6.49 -4.25 -19.07
C GLU A 68 -5.69 -3.17 -18.31
N LEU A 69 -5.74 -1.93 -18.78
CA LEU A 69 -5.05 -0.80 -18.17
C LEU A 69 -5.54 -0.51 -16.75
N GLU A 70 -6.86 -0.46 -16.54
CA GLU A 70 -7.42 -0.19 -15.21
C GLU A 70 -7.11 -1.32 -14.20
N ARG A 71 -6.95 -2.56 -14.69
CA ARG A 71 -6.51 -3.70 -13.87
C ARG A 71 -5.03 -3.63 -13.54
N GLU A 72 -4.20 -3.17 -14.46
CA GLU A 72 -2.78 -2.89 -14.21
C GLU A 72 -2.65 -1.78 -13.15
N ASP A 73 -3.34 -0.65 -13.33
CA ASP A 73 -3.36 0.46 -12.37
C ASP A 73 -3.82 0.02 -10.98
N LEU A 74 -4.86 -0.83 -10.91
CA LEU A 74 -5.31 -1.43 -9.66
C LEU A 74 -4.22 -2.29 -9.01
N SER A 75 -3.57 -3.14 -9.79
CA SER A 75 -2.49 -4.00 -9.29
C SER A 75 -1.30 -3.19 -8.78
N GLU A 76 -0.93 -2.12 -9.47
CA GLU A 76 0.10 -1.19 -9.03
C GLU A 76 -0.26 -0.50 -7.71
N ALA A 77 -1.50 -0.02 -7.59
CA ALA A 77 -1.98 0.63 -6.36
C ALA A 77 -2.01 -0.34 -5.17
N GLU A 78 -2.41 -1.59 -5.38
CA GLU A 78 -2.34 -2.65 -4.36
C GLU A 78 -0.90 -2.89 -3.89
N MET A 79 0.04 -2.96 -4.85
CA MET A 79 1.46 -3.14 -4.54
C MET A 79 2.04 -1.93 -3.80
N LYS A 80 1.68 -0.70 -4.19
CA LYS A 80 2.09 0.52 -3.48
C LYS A 80 1.60 0.51 -2.03
N LEU A 81 0.33 0.19 -1.79
CA LEU A 81 -0.22 0.10 -0.44
C LEU A 81 0.49 -0.96 0.40
N LYS A 82 0.71 -2.15 -0.17
CA LYS A 82 1.43 -3.23 0.51
C LYS A 82 2.85 -2.81 0.90
N ASN A 83 3.57 -2.15 -0.02
CA ASN A 83 4.92 -1.68 0.24
C ASN A 83 4.96 -0.60 1.32
N ALA A 84 4.02 0.36 1.30
CA ALA A 84 3.89 1.39 2.32
C ALA A 84 3.61 0.77 3.70
N ALA A 85 2.67 -0.18 3.77
CA ALA A 85 2.34 -0.88 5.01
C ALA A 85 3.53 -1.67 5.59
N VAL A 86 4.29 -2.36 4.73
CA VAL A 86 5.51 -3.08 5.14
C VAL A 86 6.57 -2.10 5.68
N ARG A 87 6.76 -0.95 5.02
CA ARG A 87 7.71 0.07 5.48
C ARG A 87 7.32 0.62 6.85
N LEU A 88 6.04 0.93 7.04
CA LEU A 88 5.51 1.37 8.33
C LEU A 88 5.72 0.31 9.42
N GLY A 89 5.43 -0.96 9.11
CA GLY A 89 5.67 -2.08 10.03
C GLY A 89 7.12 -2.16 10.47
N LYS A 90 8.07 -2.09 9.52
CA LYS A 90 9.51 -2.11 9.81
C LYS A 90 9.94 -0.98 10.75
N LEU A 91 9.45 0.24 10.55
CA LEU A 91 9.77 1.39 11.41
C LEU A 91 9.20 1.23 12.82
N LYS A 92 7.98 0.69 12.94
CA LYS A 92 7.36 0.40 14.24
C LYS A 92 8.10 -0.71 14.99
N ASP A 93 8.54 -1.75 14.29
CA ASP A 93 9.35 -2.82 14.87
C ASP A 93 10.74 -2.32 15.28
N GLU A 94 11.37 -1.47 14.47
CA GLU A 94 12.63 -0.81 14.80
C GLU A 94 12.49 0.04 16.08
N LEU A 95 11.43 0.84 16.20
CA LEU A 95 11.16 1.64 17.38
C LEU A 95 11.02 0.76 18.64
N ARG A 96 10.26 -0.33 18.56
CA ARG A 96 10.09 -1.28 19.68
C ARG A 96 11.42 -1.92 20.08
N ALA A 97 12.23 -2.33 19.10
CA ALA A 97 13.53 -2.94 19.35
C ALA A 97 14.49 -1.96 20.04
N LEU A 98 14.53 -0.70 19.59
CA LEU A 98 15.39 0.33 20.19
C LEU A 98 14.89 0.75 21.58
N GLN A 99 13.58 0.79 21.82
CA GLN A 99 13.02 1.01 23.15
C GLN A 99 13.42 -0.11 24.11
N ALA A 100 13.33 -1.37 23.69
CA ALA A 100 13.76 -2.51 24.50
C ALA A 100 15.27 -2.44 24.80
N ALA A 101 16.11 -2.12 23.81
CA ALA A 101 17.54 -1.94 23.99
C ALA A 101 17.86 -0.78 24.95
N ALA A 102 17.14 0.34 24.85
CA ALA A 102 17.30 1.48 25.76
C ALA A 102 16.92 1.13 27.20
N SER A 103 15.84 0.38 27.41
CA SER A 103 15.42 -0.09 28.73
C SER A 103 16.44 -1.05 29.36
N LEU A 104 17.02 -1.96 28.58
CA LEU A 104 18.10 -2.83 29.06
C LEU A 104 19.33 -2.03 29.49
N LEU A 105 19.69 -0.96 28.77
CA LEU A 105 20.78 -0.07 29.14
C LEU A 105 20.50 0.74 30.41
N GLN A 106 19.24 0.94 30.79
CA GLN A 106 18.86 1.56 32.05
C GLN A 106 18.92 0.58 33.24
N GLY A 107 18.64 -0.71 33.01
CA GLY A 107 18.68 -1.76 34.04
C GLY A 107 20.07 -2.34 34.33
N VAL A 108 21.11 -1.91 33.61
CA VAL A 108 22.53 -2.26 33.85
C VAL A 108 23.23 -1.21 34.73
N ALA A 109 22.48 -0.29 35.33
CA ALA A 109 22.98 0.73 36.27
C ALA A 109 22.80 0.32 37.73
#